data_AF-A0A9Q1FZB3-F1
#
_entry.id   AF-A0A9Q1FZB3-F1
#
_cell.length_a   1.000
_cell.length_b   1.000
_cell.length_c   1.000
_cell.angle_alpha   90.00
_cell.angle_beta   90.00
_cell.angle_gamma   90.00
#
_symmetry.space_group_name_H-M   'P 1'
#
loop_
_entity.id
_entity.type
_entity.pdbx_description
1 polymer ?
#
loop_
_entity_poly.entity_id
_entity_poly.type
_entity_poly.pdbx_seq_one_letter_code
_entity_poly.pdbx_strand_id
1 'polypeptide(L)'
;MRILVLLVWVKAACVLLVSSLSGTGAVNNSGRWWGIVNVASSANLLTNSKSVQLVLDPSLALLSRRQRRLIRQNPGILHAIAAGLHAAIKECKWQFRNRRWNCPTTHSPAVFGKIVNRGCRETAFVFAITSAGVTHAVARSCSEGAIESCTCDYRRRGPGGPDWHWGGCSDNVDFGRVFGREFVDSSERGRDLRYLTNLHNNEAGRMTVSSEMRQECKCHGMSGSCTVRTCWMRLPSFRAVGDFLKDRFDGASRVVYANKGSKPGLAPGRPAPPGAREPRPQAALGPGPGLLRQVPPTSAPTTARRARRARRGGAATARRRLWTAASCCAAAAGTGPGLRG
;
A
#
# COMPACT_ATOMS: atom_id res chain seq x y z
N MET A 1 60.55 -23.63 10.64
CA MET A 1 59.26 -24.37 10.66
C MET A 1 58.18 -23.69 11.51
N ARG A 2 58.46 -23.17 12.71
CA ARG A 2 57.46 -22.53 13.59
C ARG A 2 56.72 -21.31 13.00
N ILE A 3 57.42 -20.48 12.21
CA ILE A 3 56.84 -19.27 11.59
C ILE A 3 55.86 -19.62 10.45
N LEU A 4 56.17 -20.66 9.66
CA LEU A 4 55.27 -21.12 8.60
C LEU A 4 53.96 -21.66 9.17
N VAL A 5 54.04 -22.39 10.29
CA VAL A 5 52.85 -22.91 10.98
C VAL A 5 51.99 -21.74 11.48
N LEU A 6 52.58 -20.73 12.12
CA LEU A 6 51.87 -19.53 12.57
C LEU A 6 51.16 -18.79 11.41
N LEU A 7 51.80 -18.65 10.26
CA LEU A 7 51.19 -17.99 9.09
C LEU A 7 50.03 -18.80 8.49
N VAL A 8 50.09 -20.13 8.52
CA VAL A 8 48.99 -21.01 8.08
C VAL A 8 47.81 -20.91 9.05
N TRP A 9 48.07 -20.88 10.36
CA TRP A 9 47.03 -20.71 11.39
C TRP A 9 46.36 -19.33 11.32
N VAL A 10 47.11 -18.25 11.09
CA VAL A 10 46.54 -16.91 10.90
C VAL A 10 45.71 -16.83 9.63
N LYS A 11 46.16 -17.42 8.52
CA LYS A 11 45.35 -17.50 7.28
C LYS A 11 44.07 -18.30 7.48
N ALA A 12 44.13 -19.45 8.18
CA ALA A 12 42.95 -20.27 8.48
C ALA A 12 41.98 -19.52 9.41
N ALA A 13 42.47 -18.83 10.44
CA ALA A 13 41.66 -18.02 11.34
C ALA A 13 41.01 -16.83 10.61
N CYS A 14 41.72 -16.15 9.71
CA CYS A 14 41.16 -15.09 8.88
C CYS A 14 40.08 -15.60 7.91
N VAL A 15 40.26 -16.78 7.30
CA VAL A 15 39.24 -17.37 6.42
C VAL A 15 37.98 -17.77 7.22
N LEU A 16 38.14 -18.28 8.45
CA LEU A 16 37.01 -18.60 9.34
C LEU A 16 36.30 -17.35 9.88
N LEU A 17 37.03 -16.25 10.15
CA LEU A 17 36.46 -14.95 10.51
C LEU A 17 35.74 -14.27 9.33
N VAL A 18 36.24 -14.39 8.11
CA VAL A 18 35.58 -13.84 6.90
C VAL A 18 34.37 -14.69 6.48
N SER A 19 34.41 -16.00 6.73
CA SER A 19 33.26 -16.90 6.50
C SER A 19 32.11 -16.66 7.49
N SER A 20 32.40 -16.17 8.69
CA SER A 20 31.38 -15.79 9.69
C SER A 20 30.79 -14.39 9.47
N LEU A 21 31.42 -13.57 8.62
CA LEU A 21 30.89 -12.28 8.15
C LEU A 21 30.06 -12.38 6.85
N SER A 22 30.06 -13.55 6.22
CA SER A 22 29.36 -13.81 4.96
C SER A 22 27.96 -14.40 5.22
N GLY A 23 27.03 -13.63 5.77
CA GLY A 23 25.73 -14.21 6.09
C GLY A 23 24.63 -13.34 6.71
N THR A 24 24.74 -12.02 6.75
CA THR A 24 23.54 -11.17 6.91
C THR A 24 23.12 -10.65 5.54
N GLY A 25 22.85 -11.59 4.62
CA GLY A 25 22.02 -11.26 3.48
C GLY A 25 20.70 -10.71 4.04
N ALA A 26 20.50 -9.40 3.95
CA ALA A 26 19.26 -8.77 4.37
C ALA A 26 18.14 -9.46 3.58
N VAL A 27 17.47 -10.42 4.22
CA VAL A 27 16.39 -11.18 3.59
C VAL A 27 15.40 -10.13 3.12
N ASN A 28 15.26 -10.01 1.80
CA ASN A 28 14.39 -9.04 1.17
C ASN A 28 12.94 -9.46 1.48
N ASN A 29 12.45 -9.08 2.66
CA ASN A 29 11.11 -9.39 3.14
C ASN A 29 10.02 -8.57 2.42
N SER A 30 10.38 -7.76 1.42
CA SER A 30 9.42 -6.99 0.62
C SER A 30 8.37 -7.94 0.06
N GLY A 31 7.11 -7.76 0.46
CA GLY A 31 5.98 -8.58 0.03
C GLY A 31 5.76 -9.92 0.75
N ARG A 32 6.63 -10.38 1.66
CA ARG A 32 6.39 -11.61 2.44
C ARG A 32 5.22 -11.50 3.42
N TRP A 33 4.92 -10.27 3.87
CA TRP A 33 3.84 -10.00 4.81
C TRP A 33 2.45 -10.33 4.24
N TRP A 34 2.29 -10.33 2.90
CA TRP A 34 1.04 -10.77 2.28
C TRP A 34 0.69 -12.23 2.60
N GLY A 35 1.69 -13.05 2.94
CA GLY A 35 1.50 -14.43 3.37
C GLY A 35 0.63 -14.62 4.62
N ILE A 36 0.35 -13.56 5.40
CA ILE A 36 -0.65 -13.58 6.49
C ILE A 36 -1.98 -14.17 5.98
N VAL A 37 -2.32 -13.89 4.72
CA VAL A 37 -3.57 -14.32 4.08
C VAL A 37 -3.75 -15.84 4.06
N ASN A 38 -2.66 -16.60 4.01
CA ASN A 38 -2.67 -18.07 3.98
C ASN A 38 -2.70 -18.65 5.41
N VAL A 39 -2.12 -17.94 6.38
CA VAL A 39 -2.07 -18.32 7.79
C VAL A 39 -3.44 -18.14 8.43
N ALA A 40 -4.08 -16.99 8.20
CA ALA A 40 -5.40 -16.69 8.74
C ALA A 40 -6.50 -17.60 8.18
N SER A 41 -6.29 -18.17 6.98
CA SER A 41 -7.22 -19.12 6.36
C SER A 41 -7.11 -20.55 6.92
N SER A 42 -6.05 -20.86 7.67
CA SER A 42 -5.68 -22.23 8.06
C SER A 42 -5.88 -22.53 9.55
N ALA A 43 -6.34 -21.57 10.37
CA ALA A 43 -6.37 -21.77 11.82
C ALA A 43 -7.66 -21.30 12.51
N ASN A 44 -8.18 -22.17 13.39
CA ASN A 44 -9.06 -21.85 14.52
C ASN A 44 -8.39 -20.90 15.56
N LEU A 45 -7.21 -20.35 15.28
CA LEU A 45 -6.41 -19.46 16.15
C LEU A 45 -7.01 -18.05 16.32
N LEU A 46 -8.08 -17.72 15.60
CA LEU A 46 -8.69 -16.38 15.59
C LEU A 46 -9.83 -16.20 16.60
N THR A 47 -10.16 -17.23 17.39
CA THR A 47 -11.30 -17.20 18.34
C THR A 47 -10.90 -16.85 19.78
N ASN A 48 -9.61 -16.78 20.11
CA ASN A 48 -9.17 -16.43 21.46
C ASN A 48 -8.64 -14.99 21.50
N SER A 49 -9.44 -14.11 22.09
CA SER A 49 -9.17 -12.70 22.38
C SER A 49 -7.96 -12.46 23.30
N LYS A 50 -7.32 -13.51 23.84
CA LYS A 50 -6.06 -13.41 24.60
C LYS A 50 -4.83 -13.48 23.68
N SER A 51 -4.49 -12.31 23.18
CA SER A 51 -3.54 -11.91 22.13
C SER A 51 -2.03 -12.12 22.40
N VAL A 52 -1.61 -13.29 22.92
CA VAL A 52 -0.17 -13.53 23.22
C VAL A 52 0.45 -14.71 22.46
N GLN A 53 -0.31 -15.75 22.12
CA GLN A 53 0.26 -16.96 21.50
C GLN A 53 0.62 -16.82 20.01
N LEU A 54 0.05 -15.83 19.31
CA LEU A 54 0.38 -15.55 17.90
C LEU A 54 1.82 -15.07 17.72
N VAL A 55 2.43 -14.42 18.73
CA VAL A 55 3.75 -13.78 18.63
C VAL A 55 4.90 -14.80 18.42
N LEU A 56 4.67 -16.06 18.77
CA LEU A 56 5.63 -17.17 18.71
C LEU A 56 5.45 -18.06 17.48
N ASP A 57 4.43 -17.82 16.66
CA ASP A 57 4.19 -18.64 15.46
C ASP A 57 5.26 -18.35 14.38
N PRO A 58 5.96 -19.38 13.85
CA PRO A 58 6.84 -19.26 12.68
C PRO A 58 6.22 -18.47 11.51
N SER A 59 4.90 -18.43 11.40
CA SER A 59 4.15 -17.64 10.43
C SER A 59 4.32 -16.12 10.58
N LEU A 60 4.62 -15.60 11.77
CA LEU A 60 4.96 -14.18 11.97
C LEU A 60 6.41 -13.84 11.61
N ALA A 61 7.24 -14.83 11.24
CA ALA A 61 8.55 -14.56 10.63
C ALA A 61 8.41 -13.80 9.29
N LEU A 62 7.21 -13.81 8.71
CA LEU A 62 6.85 -13.04 7.53
C LEU A 62 6.77 -11.52 7.79
N LEU A 63 6.64 -11.12 9.05
CA LEU A 63 6.42 -9.72 9.45
C LEU A 63 7.68 -9.04 9.97
N SER A 64 7.80 -7.76 9.61
CA SER A 64 8.85 -6.90 10.15
C SER A 64 8.67 -6.71 11.67
N ARG A 65 9.77 -6.36 12.36
CA ARG A 65 9.71 -6.02 13.80
C ARG A 65 8.71 -4.89 14.07
N ARG A 66 8.59 -3.93 13.15
CA ARG A 66 7.64 -2.81 13.24
C ARG A 66 6.19 -3.28 13.08
N GLN A 67 5.90 -4.14 12.10
CA GLN A 67 4.57 -4.73 11.90
C GLN A 67 4.12 -5.54 13.12
N ARG A 68 5.00 -6.37 13.69
CA ARG A 68 4.70 -7.13 14.92
C ARG A 68 4.40 -6.22 16.12
N ARG A 69 5.11 -5.10 16.26
CA ARG A 69 4.82 -4.10 17.30
C ARG A 69 3.43 -3.50 17.12
N LEU A 70 3.08 -3.09 15.90
CA LEU A 70 1.76 -2.52 15.59
C LEU A 70 0.64 -3.52 15.90
N ILE A 71 0.81 -4.79 15.53
CA ILE A 71 -0.20 -5.83 15.85
C ILE A 71 -0.37 -6.01 17.35
N ARG A 72 0.72 -6.05 18.13
CA ARG A 72 0.62 -6.17 19.60
C ARG A 72 -0.04 -4.97 20.27
N GLN A 73 0.11 -3.78 19.71
CA GLN A 73 -0.49 -2.55 20.25
C GLN A 73 -1.98 -2.42 19.93
N ASN A 74 -2.51 -3.23 19.00
CA ASN A 74 -3.89 -3.13 18.54
C ASN A 74 -4.51 -4.55 18.54
N PRO A 75 -5.00 -5.05 19.69
CA PRO A 75 -5.67 -6.35 19.75
C PRO A 75 -6.83 -6.44 18.74
N GLY A 76 -6.99 -7.59 18.10
CA GLY A 76 -7.98 -7.81 17.03
C GLY A 76 -7.55 -7.35 15.62
N ILE A 77 -6.52 -6.50 15.48
CA ILE A 77 -6.18 -5.91 14.18
C ILE A 77 -5.66 -6.90 13.15
N LEU A 78 -5.02 -8.00 13.59
CA LEU A 78 -4.49 -9.01 12.69
C LEU A 78 -5.61 -9.66 11.87
N HIS A 79 -6.78 -9.87 12.46
CA HIS A 79 -7.95 -10.39 11.77
C HIS A 79 -8.42 -9.42 10.67
N ALA A 80 -8.51 -8.13 11.00
CA ALA A 80 -8.89 -7.10 10.04
C ALA A 80 -7.89 -6.99 8.87
N ILE A 81 -6.58 -7.08 9.13
CA ILE A 81 -5.54 -7.09 8.08
C ILE A 81 -5.74 -8.30 7.16
N ALA A 82 -5.94 -9.49 7.71
CA ALA A 82 -6.15 -10.70 6.93
C ALA A 82 -7.41 -10.61 6.05
N ALA A 83 -8.53 -10.17 6.61
CA ALA A 83 -9.78 -9.94 5.88
C ALA A 83 -9.59 -8.92 4.73
N GLY A 84 -8.87 -7.83 5.00
CA GLY A 84 -8.53 -6.82 4.00
C GLY A 84 -7.68 -7.38 2.85
N LEU A 85 -6.73 -8.28 3.15
CA LEU A 85 -5.94 -8.96 2.12
C LEU A 85 -6.76 -9.93 1.28
N HIS A 86 -7.66 -10.71 1.89
CA HIS A 86 -8.59 -11.58 1.15
C HIS A 86 -9.46 -10.78 0.20
N ALA A 87 -10.03 -9.66 0.68
CA ALA A 87 -10.82 -8.76 -0.15
C ALA A 87 -10.00 -8.19 -1.32
N ALA A 88 -8.77 -7.72 -1.06
CA ALA A 88 -7.87 -7.19 -2.07
C ALA A 88 -7.52 -8.22 -3.16
N ILE A 89 -7.20 -9.46 -2.79
CA ILE A 89 -6.89 -10.53 -3.75
C ILE A 89 -8.11 -10.89 -4.59
N LYS A 90 -9.28 -11.06 -3.93
CA LYS A 90 -10.54 -11.37 -4.61
C LYS A 90 -10.87 -10.29 -5.64
N GLU A 91 -10.71 -9.02 -5.26
CA GLU A 91 -11.00 -7.89 -6.14
C GLU A 91 -9.95 -7.76 -7.26
N CYS A 92 -8.68 -8.02 -6.98
CA CYS A 92 -7.64 -8.05 -8.02
C CYS A 92 -7.93 -9.10 -9.09
N LYS A 93 -8.28 -10.34 -8.68
CA LYS A 93 -8.70 -11.38 -9.62
C LYS A 93 -9.96 -10.98 -10.38
N TRP A 94 -10.93 -10.36 -9.70
CA TRP A 94 -12.15 -9.86 -10.35
C TRP A 94 -11.85 -8.83 -11.45
N GLN A 95 -11.06 -7.80 -11.14
CA GLN A 95 -10.74 -6.71 -12.08
C GLN A 95 -9.95 -7.19 -13.29
N PHE A 96 -9.13 -8.23 -13.12
CA PHE A 96 -8.24 -8.75 -14.16
C PHE A 96 -8.73 -10.07 -14.80
N ARG A 97 -9.94 -10.55 -14.49
CA ARG A 97 -10.49 -11.84 -14.97
C ARG A 97 -10.46 -12.04 -16.49
N ASN A 98 -10.59 -10.96 -17.25
CA ASN A 98 -10.63 -10.97 -18.72
C ASN A 98 -9.31 -10.44 -19.34
N ARG A 99 -8.23 -10.39 -18.58
CA ARG A 99 -6.91 -9.91 -19.02
C ARG A 99 -5.93 -11.08 -19.07
N ARG A 100 -4.93 -11.01 -19.95
CA ARG A 100 -3.86 -12.02 -20.06
C ARG A 100 -3.13 -12.23 -18.72
N TRP A 101 -2.89 -11.14 -17.99
CA TRP A 101 -2.51 -11.20 -16.59
C TRP A 101 -3.78 -11.11 -15.75
N ASN A 102 -4.14 -12.19 -15.09
CA ASN A 102 -5.40 -12.36 -14.36
C ASN A 102 -5.23 -12.35 -12.83
N CYS A 103 -4.22 -11.61 -12.34
CA CYS A 103 -3.83 -11.57 -10.93
C CYS A 103 -3.52 -12.96 -10.34
N PRO A 104 -2.48 -13.67 -10.86
CA PRO A 104 -2.09 -14.97 -10.35
C PRO A 104 -1.59 -14.86 -8.90
N THR A 105 -2.03 -15.80 -8.06
CA THR A 105 -1.65 -15.89 -6.64
C THR A 105 -1.15 -17.28 -6.30
N THR A 106 -0.20 -17.38 -5.38
CA THR A 106 0.31 -18.65 -4.85
C THR A 106 -0.05 -18.82 -3.37
N HIS A 107 -0.10 -20.07 -2.91
CA HIS A 107 -0.24 -20.41 -1.49
C HIS A 107 1.06 -20.24 -0.70
N SER A 108 2.13 -19.74 -1.33
CA SER A 108 3.39 -19.43 -0.67
C SER A 108 3.32 -18.08 0.07
N PRO A 109 4.24 -17.79 1.00
CA PRO A 109 4.33 -16.47 1.61
C PRO A 109 4.56 -15.33 0.60
N ALA A 110 5.11 -15.64 -0.58
CA ALA A 110 5.20 -14.71 -1.69
C ALA A 110 3.93 -14.79 -2.55
N VAL A 111 2.81 -14.30 -2.01
CA VAL A 111 1.46 -14.45 -2.60
C VAL A 111 1.42 -14.07 -4.09
N PHE A 112 2.00 -12.92 -4.47
CA PHE A 112 2.04 -12.44 -5.85
C PHE A 112 3.32 -12.83 -6.62
N GLY A 113 4.18 -13.67 -6.04
CA GLY A 113 5.41 -14.15 -6.68
C GLY A 113 6.42 -13.05 -6.98
N LYS A 114 7.14 -13.17 -8.11
CA LYS A 114 8.23 -12.23 -8.48
C LYS A 114 7.73 -10.94 -9.15
N ILE A 115 6.42 -10.81 -9.45
CA ILE A 115 5.90 -9.61 -10.13
C ILE A 115 6.14 -8.34 -9.32
N VAL A 116 6.10 -8.44 -8.00
CA VAL A 116 6.26 -7.32 -7.05
C VAL A 116 7.67 -6.77 -7.02
N ASN A 117 8.64 -7.53 -7.54
CA ASN A 117 10.02 -7.08 -7.73
C ASN A 117 10.22 -6.37 -9.07
N ARG A 118 9.23 -6.43 -9.97
CA ARG A 118 9.24 -5.75 -11.27
C ARG A 118 8.44 -4.46 -11.18
N GLY A 119 8.98 -3.38 -11.73
CA GLY A 119 8.26 -2.12 -11.87
C GLY A 119 7.27 -2.17 -13.03
N CYS A 120 6.12 -2.84 -12.85
CA CYS A 120 5.06 -2.94 -13.86
C CYS A 120 3.80 -2.18 -13.41
N ARG A 121 2.87 -1.92 -14.35
CA ARG A 121 1.58 -1.32 -14.00
C ARG A 121 0.77 -2.27 -13.11
N GLU A 122 0.85 -3.57 -13.36
CA GLU A 122 0.15 -4.62 -12.60
C GLU A 122 0.63 -4.62 -11.15
N THR A 123 1.94 -4.46 -10.94
CA THR A 123 2.53 -4.28 -9.62
C THR A 123 1.97 -3.05 -8.92
N ALA A 124 1.87 -1.91 -9.62
CA ALA A 124 1.30 -0.69 -9.06
C ALA A 124 -0.15 -0.91 -8.57
N PHE A 125 -0.96 -1.62 -9.35
CA PHE A 125 -2.31 -2.00 -8.93
C PHE A 125 -2.32 -2.90 -7.70
N VAL A 126 -1.45 -3.93 -7.64
CA VAL A 126 -1.34 -4.84 -6.48
C VAL A 126 -1.01 -4.08 -5.19
N PHE A 127 -0.05 -3.17 -5.23
CA PHE A 127 0.28 -2.32 -4.07
C PHE A 127 -0.90 -1.42 -3.67
N ALA A 128 -1.55 -0.77 -4.64
CA ALA A 128 -2.70 0.09 -4.37
C ALA A 128 -3.90 -0.68 -3.78
N ILE A 129 -4.30 -1.82 -4.38
CA ILE A 129 -5.47 -2.58 -3.93
C ILE A 129 -5.22 -3.26 -2.58
N THR A 130 -4.00 -3.73 -2.30
CA THR A 130 -3.67 -4.32 -0.99
C THR A 130 -3.63 -3.27 0.11
N SER A 131 -3.04 -2.10 -0.15
CA SER A 131 -3.08 -1.01 0.82
C SER A 131 -4.49 -0.47 1.04
N ALA A 132 -5.32 -0.43 0.00
CA ALA A 132 -6.74 -0.09 0.11
C ALA A 132 -7.52 -1.14 0.91
N GLY A 133 -7.27 -2.43 0.69
CA GLY A 133 -7.89 -3.54 1.42
C GLY A 133 -7.62 -3.47 2.91
N VAL A 134 -6.36 -3.25 3.32
CA VAL A 134 -6.00 -3.08 4.74
C VAL A 134 -6.70 -1.86 5.35
N THR A 135 -6.66 -0.69 4.69
CA THR A 135 -7.32 0.52 5.21
C THR A 135 -8.83 0.35 5.32
N HIS A 136 -9.47 -0.27 4.32
CA HIS A 136 -10.92 -0.52 4.31
C HIS A 136 -11.34 -1.46 5.44
N ALA A 137 -10.69 -2.62 5.55
CA ALA A 137 -11.04 -3.62 6.55
C ALA A 137 -10.77 -3.12 7.97
N VAL A 138 -9.63 -2.48 8.23
CA VAL A 138 -9.31 -1.91 9.56
C VAL A 138 -10.33 -0.85 9.96
N ALA A 139 -10.66 0.08 9.06
CA ALA A 139 -11.66 1.12 9.35
C ALA A 139 -13.05 0.54 9.64
N ARG A 140 -13.45 -0.50 8.89
CA ARG A 140 -14.72 -1.22 9.10
C ARG A 140 -14.73 -1.96 10.44
N SER A 141 -13.67 -2.69 10.76
CA SER A 141 -13.54 -3.45 12.02
C SER A 141 -13.52 -2.56 13.26
N CYS A 142 -12.98 -1.33 13.17
CA CYS A 142 -13.09 -0.34 14.25
C CYS A 142 -14.55 0.00 14.56
N SER A 143 -15.35 0.19 13.52
CA SER A 143 -16.78 0.54 13.66
C SER A 143 -17.67 -0.65 14.02
N GLU A 144 -17.18 -1.88 13.83
CA GLU A 144 -17.81 -3.10 14.33
C GLU A 144 -17.40 -3.43 15.78
N GLY A 145 -16.43 -2.70 16.35
CA GLY A 145 -15.92 -2.95 17.70
C GLY A 145 -15.00 -4.17 17.81
N ALA A 146 -14.48 -4.68 16.69
CA ALA A 146 -13.61 -5.85 16.65
C ALA A 146 -12.14 -5.55 17.01
N ILE A 147 -11.77 -4.26 17.06
CA ILE A 147 -10.42 -3.79 17.41
C ILE A 147 -10.55 -2.90 18.65
N GLU A 148 -9.93 -3.31 19.76
CA GLU A 148 -10.07 -2.64 21.07
C GLU A 148 -9.47 -1.22 21.11
N SER A 149 -8.50 -0.97 20.24
CA SER A 149 -7.71 0.28 20.19
C SER A 149 -8.35 1.41 19.37
N CYS A 150 -9.51 1.16 18.75
CA CYS A 150 -10.22 2.15 17.95
C CYS A 150 -11.73 2.03 18.12
N THR A 151 -12.44 3.09 17.72
CA THR A 151 -13.90 3.18 17.76
C THR A 151 -14.42 3.83 16.48
N CYS A 152 -15.74 4.01 16.38
CA CYS A 152 -16.37 4.79 15.32
C CYS A 152 -15.80 6.22 15.22
N ASP A 153 -15.93 6.85 14.06
CA ASP A 153 -15.63 8.28 13.93
C ASP A 153 -16.80 9.12 14.46
N TYR A 154 -16.55 9.84 15.56
CA TYR A 154 -17.53 10.69 16.24
C TYR A 154 -17.30 12.19 16.03
N ARG A 155 -16.39 12.59 15.13
CA ARG A 155 -16.11 14.01 14.87
C ARG A 155 -17.30 14.77 14.28
N ARG A 156 -18.26 14.06 13.67
CA ARG A 156 -19.50 14.61 13.12
C ARG A 156 -20.65 14.17 14.02
N ARG A 157 -21.24 15.12 14.76
CA ARG A 157 -22.41 14.92 15.62
C ARG A 157 -23.30 16.16 15.57
N GLY A 158 -24.58 15.98 15.86
CA GLY A 158 -25.54 17.08 15.91
C GLY A 158 -26.22 17.36 14.55
N PRO A 159 -26.87 18.52 14.40
CA PRO A 159 -27.64 18.85 13.20
C PRO A 159 -26.77 18.83 11.94
N GLY A 160 -27.19 18.10 10.92
CA GLY A 160 -26.56 18.07 9.59
C GLY A 160 -27.29 18.96 8.58
N GLY A 161 -28.60 19.17 8.80
CA GLY A 161 -29.48 20.04 8.05
C GLY A 161 -30.86 20.14 8.71
N PRO A 162 -31.85 20.74 8.05
CA PRO A 162 -33.19 20.96 8.62
C PRO A 162 -33.95 19.65 8.94
N ASP A 163 -33.81 18.64 8.09
CA ASP A 163 -34.52 17.35 8.13
C ASP A 163 -33.61 16.17 8.54
N TRP A 164 -32.35 16.43 8.91
CA TRP A 164 -31.41 15.36 9.23
C TRP A 164 -30.30 15.74 10.20
N HIS A 165 -29.81 14.74 10.93
CA HIS A 165 -28.74 14.89 11.90
C HIS A 165 -27.66 13.84 11.72
N TRP A 166 -26.43 14.19 12.10
CA TRP A 166 -25.33 13.25 12.26
C TRP A 166 -25.58 12.38 13.49
N GLY A 167 -25.50 11.06 13.29
CA GLY A 167 -25.62 10.08 14.37
C GLY A 167 -25.03 8.74 13.96
N GLY A 168 -25.42 7.68 14.64
CA GLY A 168 -24.94 6.33 14.36
C GLY A 168 -23.42 6.17 14.55
N CYS A 169 -22.86 5.18 13.85
CA CYS A 169 -21.44 4.85 13.88
C CYS A 169 -20.84 5.07 12.50
N SER A 170 -20.06 6.14 12.33
CA SER A 170 -19.32 6.38 11.09
C SER A 170 -18.09 5.48 11.04
N ASP A 171 -17.77 4.96 9.84
CA ASP A 171 -16.55 4.17 9.61
C ASP A 171 -15.30 5.03 9.85
N ASN A 172 -14.37 4.57 10.69
CA ASN A 172 -13.18 5.34 11.06
C ASN A 172 -12.05 5.21 10.02
N VAL A 173 -12.26 5.83 8.85
CA VAL A 173 -11.31 5.75 7.73
C VAL A 173 -9.96 6.38 8.03
N ASP A 174 -9.92 7.41 8.89
CA ASP A 174 -8.67 8.09 9.23
C ASP A 174 -7.76 7.17 10.04
N PHE A 175 -8.31 6.44 11.02
CA PHE A 175 -7.56 5.40 11.72
C PHE A 175 -7.05 4.33 10.75
N GLY A 176 -7.92 3.79 9.88
CA GLY A 176 -7.52 2.79 8.89
C GLY A 176 -6.46 3.29 7.91
N ARG A 177 -6.47 4.58 7.55
CA ARG A 177 -5.47 5.20 6.66
C ARG A 177 -4.12 5.38 7.37
N VAL A 178 -4.11 5.87 8.60
CA VAL A 178 -2.88 6.04 9.39
C VAL A 178 -2.27 4.68 9.70
N PHE A 179 -3.06 3.73 10.19
CA PHE A 179 -2.60 2.38 10.45
C PHE A 179 -2.07 1.71 9.18
N GLY A 180 -2.83 1.80 8.08
CA GLY A 180 -2.42 1.25 6.78
C GLY A 180 -1.08 1.82 6.31
N ARG A 181 -0.84 3.12 6.51
CA ARG A 181 0.45 3.76 6.23
C ARG A 181 1.56 3.18 7.09
N GLU A 182 1.39 3.11 8.41
CA GLU A 182 2.43 2.61 9.31
C GLU A 182 2.73 1.13 9.11
N PHE A 183 1.71 0.34 8.79
CA PHE A 183 1.83 -1.11 8.63
C PHE A 183 2.37 -1.49 7.25
N VAL A 184 1.71 -1.06 6.17
CA VAL A 184 2.04 -1.45 4.78
C VAL A 184 3.36 -0.82 4.36
N ASP A 185 3.58 0.46 4.63
CA ASP A 185 4.80 1.13 4.17
C ASP A 185 6.04 0.68 4.95
N SER A 186 5.87 0.10 6.16
CA SER A 186 6.99 -0.45 6.92
C SER A 186 7.60 -1.73 6.34
N SER A 187 6.92 -2.39 5.39
CA SER A 187 7.50 -3.50 4.63
C SER A 187 8.38 -3.03 3.48
N GLU A 188 8.15 -1.81 2.98
CA GLU A 188 8.92 -1.25 1.87
C GLU A 188 10.31 -0.81 2.36
N ARG A 189 11.34 -1.22 1.62
CA ARG A 189 12.73 -0.89 1.92
C ARG A 189 13.44 -0.40 0.67
N GLY A 190 14.35 0.53 0.88
CA GLY A 190 15.19 1.10 -0.17
C GLY A 190 15.03 2.61 -0.26
N ARG A 191 15.69 3.17 -1.27
CA ARG A 191 15.58 4.57 -1.68
C ARG A 191 15.51 4.68 -3.21
N ASP A 192 15.24 3.54 -3.88
CA ASP A 192 15.17 3.42 -5.33
C ASP A 192 13.83 3.94 -5.86
N LEU A 193 13.76 4.15 -7.18
CA LEU A 193 12.53 4.56 -7.86
C LEU A 193 11.36 3.61 -7.54
N ARG A 194 11.64 2.31 -7.40
CA ARG A 194 10.66 1.30 -7.03
C ARG A 194 10.11 1.53 -5.63
N TYR A 195 10.96 1.77 -4.63
CA TYR A 195 10.53 2.13 -3.28
C TYR A 195 9.60 3.35 -3.29
N LEU A 196 9.99 4.44 -3.97
CA LEU A 196 9.17 5.66 -4.09
C LEU A 196 7.83 5.39 -4.79
N THR A 197 7.87 4.59 -5.85
CA THR A 197 6.67 4.23 -6.62
C THR A 197 5.73 3.34 -5.79
N ASN A 198 6.26 2.39 -5.02
CA ASN A 198 5.47 1.52 -4.16
C ASN A 198 4.77 2.33 -3.06
N LEU A 199 5.49 3.23 -2.37
CA LEU A 199 4.89 4.13 -1.38
C LEU A 199 3.79 5.01 -1.99
N HIS A 200 4.02 5.54 -3.19
CA HIS A 200 3.03 6.32 -3.92
C HIS A 200 1.76 5.50 -4.23
N ASN A 201 1.92 4.27 -4.73
CA ASN A 201 0.81 3.39 -5.06
C ASN A 201 0.02 2.96 -3.81
N ASN A 202 0.72 2.67 -2.70
CA ASN A 202 0.08 2.38 -1.42
C ASN A 202 -0.79 3.57 -0.97
N GLU A 203 -0.23 4.79 -1.01
CA GLU A 203 -0.97 5.99 -0.63
C GLU A 203 -2.16 6.24 -1.55
N ALA A 204 -2.01 6.01 -2.86
CA ALA A 204 -3.11 6.13 -3.80
C ALA A 204 -4.25 5.14 -3.48
N GLY A 205 -3.93 3.92 -3.05
CA GLY A 205 -4.89 2.94 -2.52
C GLY A 205 -5.67 3.49 -1.33
N ARG A 206 -4.95 3.92 -0.28
CA ARG A 206 -5.56 4.44 0.95
C ARG A 206 -6.42 5.69 0.70
N MET A 207 -5.93 6.59 -0.13
CA MET A 207 -6.65 7.83 -0.48
C MET A 207 -7.93 7.54 -1.25
N THR A 208 -8.00 6.48 -2.06
CA THR A 208 -9.24 6.08 -2.74
C THR A 208 -10.31 5.68 -1.74
N VAL A 209 -9.95 4.90 -0.72
CA VAL A 209 -10.92 4.49 0.32
C VAL A 209 -11.44 5.70 1.09
N SER A 210 -10.55 6.65 1.42
CA SER A 210 -10.88 7.86 2.17
C SER A 210 -11.68 8.88 1.35
N SER A 211 -11.39 9.06 0.05
CA SER A 211 -12.08 10.04 -0.79
C SER A 211 -13.48 9.59 -1.20
N GLU A 212 -13.70 8.28 -1.33
CA GLU A 212 -14.96 7.71 -1.80
C GLU A 212 -15.89 7.30 -0.65
N MET A 213 -15.68 7.83 0.57
CA MET A 213 -16.65 7.68 1.65
C MET A 213 -17.98 8.33 1.29
N ARG A 214 -19.07 7.70 1.69
CA ARG A 214 -20.43 8.10 1.34
C ARG A 214 -21.27 8.30 2.59
N GLN A 215 -22.12 9.30 2.57
CA GLN A 215 -23.12 9.52 3.60
C GLN A 215 -24.27 8.53 3.38
N GLU A 216 -24.50 7.65 4.35
CA GLU A 216 -25.70 6.81 4.41
C GLU A 216 -26.65 7.39 5.45
N CYS A 217 -27.95 7.27 5.21
CA CYS A 217 -28.98 7.79 6.10
C CYS A 217 -30.05 6.74 6.36
N LYS A 218 -30.58 6.72 7.58
CA LYS A 218 -31.78 5.98 7.95
C LYS A 218 -32.92 6.96 8.22
N CYS A 219 -34.03 6.71 7.55
CA CYS A 219 -35.26 7.46 7.73
C CYS A 219 -35.97 7.04 9.02
N HIS A 220 -36.46 8.02 9.75
CA HIS A 220 -37.28 7.86 10.93
C HIS A 220 -38.58 8.65 10.70
N GLY A 221 -39.68 7.93 10.57
CA GLY A 221 -41.00 8.52 10.36
C GLY A 221 -42.06 7.45 10.43
N MET A 222 -43.29 7.87 10.72
CA MET A 222 -44.44 6.96 10.79
C MET A 222 -44.58 6.19 9.48
N SER A 223 -44.77 4.87 9.55
CA SER A 223 -44.94 3.98 8.40
C SER A 223 -43.81 4.02 7.34
N GLY A 224 -42.58 4.37 7.73
CA GLY A 224 -41.42 4.42 6.83
C GLY A 224 -41.23 5.75 6.09
N SER A 225 -41.98 6.78 6.45
CA SER A 225 -41.73 8.15 5.96
C SER A 225 -40.33 8.65 6.40
N CYS A 226 -39.76 9.57 5.61
CA CYS A 226 -38.41 10.12 5.83
C CYS A 226 -38.46 11.60 6.24
N THR A 227 -39.36 11.96 7.17
CA THR A 227 -39.51 13.34 7.64
C THR A 227 -38.33 13.80 8.48
N VAL A 228 -37.73 12.90 9.26
CA VAL A 228 -36.41 13.09 9.85
C VAL A 228 -35.51 11.89 9.53
N ARG A 229 -34.22 12.12 9.35
CA ARG A 229 -33.26 11.03 9.12
C ARG A 229 -31.96 11.22 9.90
N THR A 230 -31.37 10.09 10.28
CA THR A 230 -30.05 10.06 10.92
C THR A 230 -29.05 9.58 9.90
N CYS A 231 -27.94 10.32 9.71
CA CYS A 231 -26.91 9.98 8.74
C CYS A 231 -25.55 9.74 9.38
N TRP A 232 -24.74 8.90 8.74
CA TRP A 232 -23.37 8.58 9.13
C TRP A 232 -22.48 8.34 7.90
N MET A 233 -21.17 8.48 8.06
CA MET A 233 -20.22 8.21 6.98
C MET A 233 -19.90 6.72 6.89
N ARG A 234 -19.98 6.17 5.69
CA ARG A 234 -19.76 4.76 5.41
C ARG A 234 -18.73 4.57 4.32
N LEU A 235 -17.96 3.49 4.46
CA LEU A 235 -17.01 3.10 3.44
C LEU A 235 -17.74 2.75 2.13
N PRO A 236 -17.11 3.01 0.98
CA PRO A 236 -17.58 2.48 -0.30
C PRO A 236 -17.59 0.94 -0.26
N SER A 237 -18.37 0.33 -1.15
CA SER A 237 -18.22 -1.10 -1.40
C SER A 237 -16.80 -1.35 -1.92
N PHE A 238 -16.19 -2.48 -1.54
CA PHE A 238 -14.82 -2.76 -1.97
C PHE A 238 -14.73 -2.96 -3.50
N ARG A 239 -15.84 -3.35 -4.15
CA ARG A 239 -15.97 -3.35 -5.61
C ARG A 239 -15.77 -1.96 -6.21
N ALA A 240 -16.45 -0.94 -5.67
CA ALA A 240 -16.30 0.43 -6.16
C ALA A 240 -14.85 0.92 -6.00
N VAL A 241 -14.18 0.59 -4.88
CA VAL A 241 -12.75 0.86 -4.71
C VAL A 241 -11.92 0.19 -5.80
N GLY A 242 -12.19 -1.08 -6.10
CA GLY A 242 -11.56 -1.83 -7.20
C GLY A 242 -11.76 -1.15 -8.56
N ASP A 243 -12.98 -0.71 -8.87
CA ASP A 243 -13.31 -0.03 -10.12
C ASP A 243 -12.55 1.30 -10.24
N PHE A 244 -12.54 2.13 -9.20
CA PHE A 244 -11.77 3.39 -9.19
C PHE A 244 -10.27 3.18 -9.36
N LEU A 245 -9.71 2.14 -8.72
CA LEU A 245 -8.29 1.81 -8.87
C LEU A 245 -8.00 1.23 -10.26
N LYS A 246 -8.94 0.50 -10.85
CA LYS A 246 -8.79 -0.08 -12.19
C LYS A 246 -8.80 1.01 -13.27
N ASP A 247 -9.66 2.00 -13.14
CA ASP A 247 -9.69 3.18 -14.01
C ASP A 247 -8.36 3.94 -13.94
N ARG A 248 -7.80 4.10 -12.74
CA ARG A 248 -6.49 4.75 -12.54
C ARG A 248 -5.34 3.91 -13.10
N PHE A 249 -5.43 2.58 -13.02
CA PHE A 249 -4.47 1.67 -13.62
C PHE A 249 -4.44 1.80 -15.16
N ASP A 250 -5.60 1.90 -15.82
CA ASP A 250 -5.67 2.05 -17.28
C ASP A 250 -5.10 3.39 -17.74
N GLY A 251 -5.24 4.44 -16.92
CA GLY A 251 -4.68 5.78 -17.15
C GLY A 251 -3.28 6.03 -16.55
N ALA A 252 -2.60 5.01 -16.02
CA ALA A 252 -1.36 5.18 -15.28
C ALA A 252 -0.21 5.75 -16.14
N SER A 253 0.48 6.77 -15.63
CA SER A 253 1.58 7.43 -16.34
C SER A 253 2.93 6.75 -16.06
N ARG A 254 3.77 6.65 -17.10
CA ARG A 254 5.13 6.13 -16.97
C ARG A 254 6.01 7.17 -16.29
N VAL A 255 6.76 6.77 -15.26
CA VAL A 255 7.77 7.61 -14.61
C VAL A 255 9.18 7.10 -14.85
N VAL A 256 10.11 8.04 -15.00
CA VAL A 256 11.55 7.81 -15.01
C VAL A 256 12.19 8.63 -13.90
N TYR A 257 13.21 8.06 -13.27
CA TYR A 257 13.99 8.77 -12.26
C TYR A 257 14.94 9.74 -12.96
N ALA A 258 14.74 11.04 -12.75
CA ALA A 258 15.69 12.04 -13.23
C ALA A 258 16.82 12.17 -12.21
N ASN A 259 18.00 11.65 -12.54
CA ASN A 259 19.22 12.00 -11.82
C ASN A 259 19.53 13.48 -12.13
N LYS A 260 19.05 14.40 -11.28
CA LYS A 260 19.75 15.68 -11.16
C LYS A 260 21.08 15.34 -10.51
N GLY A 261 22.16 15.32 -11.30
CA GLY A 261 23.51 15.17 -10.78
C GLY A 261 23.73 16.22 -9.70
N SER A 262 23.80 15.80 -8.44
CA SER A 262 24.39 16.61 -7.40
C SER A 262 25.84 16.81 -7.82
N LYS A 263 26.19 18.00 -8.32
CA LYS A 263 27.59 18.35 -8.56
C LYS A 263 28.33 18.16 -7.21
N PRO A 264 29.38 17.32 -7.15
CA PRO A 264 30.25 17.28 -5.97
C PRO A 264 30.80 18.69 -5.72
N GLY A 265 30.86 19.06 -4.44
CA GLY A 265 31.00 20.43 -3.97
C GLY A 265 32.15 21.20 -4.59
N LEU A 266 31.84 22.43 -5.02
CA LEU A 266 32.82 23.50 -5.08
C LEU A 266 32.83 24.12 -3.67
N ALA A 267 33.87 23.83 -2.88
CA ALA A 267 34.17 24.55 -1.65
C ALA A 267 34.91 25.88 -1.98
N PRO A 268 35.18 26.75 -1.00
CA PRO A 268 34.24 27.67 -0.36
C PRO A 268 34.63 29.14 -0.66
N GLY A 269 33.65 30.01 -0.92
CA GLY A 269 33.91 31.41 -1.28
C GLY A 269 33.09 32.42 -0.46
N ARG A 270 33.75 32.99 0.56
CA ARG A 270 33.47 34.22 1.33
C ARG A 270 32.17 34.34 2.16
N PRO A 271 32.25 34.93 3.37
CA PRO A 271 31.08 35.19 4.20
C PRO A 271 30.33 36.45 3.75
N ALA A 272 29.00 36.38 3.72
CA ALA A 272 28.09 37.51 3.53
C ALA A 272 27.65 38.08 4.91
N PRO A 273 27.22 39.36 4.99
CA PRO A 273 27.17 40.13 6.23
C PRO A 273 25.99 39.77 7.15
N PRO A 274 26.05 40.14 8.45
CA PRO A 274 25.07 39.72 9.45
C PRO A 274 23.77 40.54 9.33
N GLY A 275 22.61 39.90 9.16
CA GLY A 275 21.35 40.63 9.15
C GLY A 275 20.05 39.90 8.80
N ALA A 276 20.03 38.62 8.45
CA ALA A 276 18.78 37.92 8.11
C ALA A 276 18.28 37.04 9.27
N ARG A 277 17.13 37.41 9.85
CA ARG A 277 16.41 36.70 10.91
C ARG A 277 15.97 35.30 10.45
N GLU A 278 16.19 34.30 11.32
CA GLU A 278 15.78 32.90 11.14
C GLU A 278 14.35 32.67 11.68
N PRO A 279 13.46 31.96 10.96
CA PRO A 279 12.33 31.25 11.56
C PRO A 279 12.64 29.75 11.72
N ARG A 280 12.22 29.22 12.87
CA ARG A 280 12.45 27.89 13.45
C ARG A 280 12.25 26.68 12.48
N PRO A 281 12.99 25.58 12.67
CA PRO A 281 12.92 24.42 11.79
C PRO A 281 11.73 23.51 12.12
N GLN A 282 10.84 23.28 11.14
CA GLN A 282 9.98 22.10 11.13
C GLN A 282 10.78 20.92 10.57
N ALA A 283 10.89 19.85 11.35
CA ALA A 283 11.63 18.65 11.01
C ALA A 283 10.97 17.89 9.84
N ALA A 284 11.45 18.14 8.62
CA ALA A 284 11.20 17.30 7.46
C ALA A 284 12.47 16.52 7.12
N LEU A 285 12.66 15.36 7.77
CA LEU A 285 13.66 14.38 7.34
C LEU A 285 13.02 13.44 6.31
N GLY A 286 12.89 13.95 5.07
CA GLY A 286 12.70 13.13 3.88
C GLY A 286 13.99 13.12 3.04
N PRO A 287 14.34 12.01 2.37
CA PRO A 287 15.45 12.03 1.41
C PRO A 287 15.12 13.03 0.28
N GLY A 288 16.14 13.78 -0.16
CA GLY A 288 16.00 14.95 -1.05
C GLY A 288 15.27 14.71 -2.39
N PRO A 289 14.85 15.79 -3.07
CA PRO A 289 13.90 15.71 -4.18
C PRO A 289 14.57 15.23 -5.47
N GLY A 290 14.65 13.91 -5.66
CA GLY A 290 14.62 13.33 -6.99
C GLY A 290 13.23 13.57 -7.58
N LEU A 291 13.08 14.53 -8.50
CA LEU A 291 11.78 14.84 -9.09
C LEU A 291 11.38 13.70 -10.05
N LEU A 292 10.31 12.97 -9.72
CA LEU A 292 9.69 12.02 -10.63
C LEU A 292 9.16 12.78 -11.85
N ARG A 293 9.71 12.52 -13.04
CA ARG A 293 9.24 13.13 -14.28
C ARG A 293 8.37 12.13 -15.03
N GLN A 294 7.18 12.57 -15.45
CA GLN A 294 6.32 11.81 -16.32
C GLN A 294 6.94 11.74 -17.72
N VAL A 295 6.95 10.55 -18.30
CA VAL A 295 7.31 10.38 -19.71
C VAL A 295 6.07 10.68 -20.54
N PRO A 296 6.12 11.65 -21.48
CA PRO A 296 5.00 11.91 -22.38
C PRO A 296 4.65 10.64 -23.17
N PRO A 297 3.36 10.39 -23.46
CA PRO A 297 2.97 9.24 -24.26
C PRO A 297 3.58 9.37 -25.65
N THR A 298 4.41 8.39 -26.04
CA THR A 298 4.78 8.19 -27.44
C THR A 298 3.51 7.81 -28.19
N SER A 299 3.19 8.53 -29.26
CA SER A 299 2.03 8.33 -30.14
C SER A 299 1.61 6.87 -30.26
N ALA A 300 0.45 6.53 -29.71
CA ALA A 300 -0.15 5.21 -29.88
C ALA A 300 -0.68 5.06 -31.32
N PRO A 301 -0.62 3.85 -31.91
CA PRO A 301 -1.26 3.58 -33.20
C PRO A 301 -2.79 3.77 -33.12
N THR A 302 -3.35 4.19 -34.25
CA THR A 302 -4.69 4.76 -34.46
C THR A 302 -5.84 3.73 -34.36
N THR A 303 -6.08 3.09 -33.22
CA THR A 303 -7.22 2.13 -33.10
C THR A 303 -8.15 2.30 -31.89
N ALA A 304 -8.02 3.36 -31.08
CA ALA A 304 -8.93 3.59 -29.94
C ALA A 304 -9.76 4.88 -30.10
N ARG A 305 -10.66 4.92 -31.10
CA ARG A 305 -11.64 6.01 -31.27
C ARG A 305 -13.08 5.48 -31.29
N ARG A 306 -13.50 4.84 -30.21
CA ARG A 306 -14.91 4.56 -29.80
C ARG A 306 -14.82 4.14 -28.33
N ALA A 307 -15.42 4.75 -27.33
CA ALA A 307 -16.58 5.61 -27.25
C ALA A 307 -16.36 6.69 -26.17
N ARG A 308 -16.65 7.95 -26.49
CA ARG A 308 -16.95 8.99 -25.50
C ARG A 308 -18.22 9.69 -25.94
N ARG A 309 -19.35 9.27 -25.39
CA ARG A 309 -20.54 10.14 -25.30
C ARG A 309 -20.74 10.41 -23.81
N ALA A 310 -20.11 11.47 -23.35
CA ALA A 310 -20.26 11.98 -22.00
C ALA A 310 -21.66 12.62 -21.87
N ARG A 311 -22.44 12.19 -20.88
CA ARG A 311 -23.51 13.01 -20.32
C ARG A 311 -22.84 14.23 -19.67
N ARG A 312 -23.20 15.42 -20.15
CA ARG A 312 -22.82 16.71 -19.57
C ARG A 312 -23.63 16.91 -18.28
N GLY A 313 -22.95 17.32 -17.21
CA GLY A 313 -23.58 17.81 -15.98
C GLY A 313 -22.69 17.57 -14.76
N GLY A 314 -22.05 18.62 -14.27
CA GLY A 314 -21.30 18.61 -13.00
C GLY A 314 -19.82 18.95 -13.17
N ALA A 315 -19.47 20.20 -12.90
CA ALA A 315 -18.09 20.65 -12.77
C ALA A 315 -17.46 20.04 -11.51
N ALA A 316 -16.89 18.84 -11.65
CA ALA A 316 -15.92 18.34 -10.68
C ALA A 316 -14.53 18.81 -11.11
N THR A 317 -14.02 19.85 -10.44
CA THR A 317 -12.60 20.20 -10.44
C THR A 317 -11.76 18.93 -10.28
N ALA A 318 -11.14 18.52 -11.38
CA ALA A 318 -10.34 17.32 -11.44
C ALA A 318 -9.08 17.51 -10.58
N ARG A 319 -9.15 17.13 -9.30
CA ARG A 319 -7.97 16.77 -8.53
C ARG A 319 -7.39 15.48 -9.13
N ARG A 320 -6.76 15.59 -10.31
CA ARG A 320 -5.85 14.57 -10.85
C ARG A 320 -4.64 14.51 -9.93
N ARG A 321 -4.76 13.87 -8.77
CA ARG A 321 -3.59 13.42 -8.02
C ARG A 321 -2.98 12.29 -8.85
N LEU A 322 -1.88 12.64 -9.51
CA LEU A 322 -1.18 11.88 -10.54
C LEU A 322 -0.87 10.46 -10.05
N TRP A 323 -1.28 9.46 -10.82
CA TRP A 323 -0.89 8.06 -10.65
C TRP A 323 0.41 7.81 -11.42
N THR A 324 1.41 7.20 -10.78
CA THR A 324 2.71 6.94 -11.41
C THR A 324 3.07 5.46 -11.33
N ALA A 325 3.20 4.80 -12.49
CA ALA A 325 3.77 3.46 -12.60
C ALA A 325 5.16 3.54 -13.22
N ALA A 326 6.13 2.83 -12.65
CA ALA A 326 7.35 2.50 -13.37
C ALA A 326 6.98 1.56 -14.54
N SER A 327 7.59 1.73 -15.70
CA SER A 327 7.36 0.89 -16.87
C SER A 327 8.43 -0.18 -16.96
N CYS A 328 8.05 -1.46 -16.82
CA CYS A 328 8.81 -2.61 -17.31
C CYS A 328 8.02 -3.91 -17.19
N CYS A 329 7.00 -4.12 -18.04
CA CYS A 329 6.52 -5.47 -18.39
C CYS A 329 6.18 -5.50 -19.89
N ALA A 330 7.18 -5.70 -20.75
CA ALA A 330 6.95 -6.37 -22.03
C ALA A 330 6.74 -7.86 -21.72
N ALA A 331 5.71 -8.45 -22.31
CA ALA A 331 5.26 -9.80 -21.98
C ALA A 331 6.37 -10.86 -22.12
N ALA A 332 6.80 -11.45 -21.00
CA ALA A 332 7.55 -12.69 -21.00
C ALA A 332 6.58 -13.84 -20.67
N ALA A 333 5.90 -14.36 -21.69
CA ALA A 333 5.23 -15.68 -21.66
C ALA A 333 4.70 -16.04 -23.06
N GLY A 334 5.57 -16.42 -24.00
CA GLY A 334 5.09 -16.96 -25.28
C GLY A 334 6.16 -17.10 -26.37
N THR A 335 7.20 -17.87 -26.12
CA THR A 335 7.97 -18.56 -27.18
C THR A 335 8.34 -19.94 -26.66
N GLY A 336 7.43 -20.89 -26.80
CA GLY A 336 7.79 -22.30 -26.89
C GLY A 336 8.17 -22.59 -28.35
N PRO A 337 9.16 -23.46 -28.61
CA PRO A 337 9.64 -23.71 -29.95
C PRO A 337 8.54 -24.40 -30.78
N GLY A 338 8.34 -23.91 -32.00
CA GLY A 338 7.58 -24.64 -32.99
C GLY A 338 8.27 -25.98 -33.26
N LEU A 339 7.60 -27.07 -32.93
CA LEU A 339 7.89 -28.37 -33.50
C LEU A 339 7.30 -28.37 -34.91
N ARG A 340 8.19 -28.50 -35.89
CA ARG A 340 7.85 -28.93 -37.24
C ARG A 340 7.23 -30.32 -37.15
N GLY A 341 6.09 -30.48 -37.82
CA GLY A 341 5.47 -31.72 -38.27
C GLY A 341 4.70 -31.36 -39.52
#